data_AF-A0A952LRN1-F1
#
_entry.id   AF-A0A952LRN1-F1
#
_cell.length_a   1.000
_cell.length_b   1.000
_cell.length_c   1.000
_cell.angle_alpha   90.00
_cell.angle_beta   90.00
_cell.angle_gamma   90.00
#
_symmetry.space_group_name_H-M   'P 1'
#
loop_
_entity.id
_entity.type
_entity.pdbx_description
1 polymer ?
#
loop_
_entity_poly.entity_id
_entity_poly.type
_entity_poly.pdbx_seq_one_letter_code
_entity_poly.pdbx_strand_id
1 'polypeptide(L)'
;MKDSFCPLCYSALEVKEVTPCMECGGDDFEQDHYKEHKYAEYELYFGQRLILCNFCDVDFGSFDPTYFGFPPGTKVGIGDFHFIREISDKELRKDKYCPECGYRLSFLKFVETCKRENEK
;
A
#
# COMPACT_ATOMS: atom_id res chain seq x y z
N MET A 1 10.10 -0.34 -17.96
CA MET A 1 9.27 -1.47 -18.42
C MET A 1 7.85 -1.23 -17.90
N LYS A 2 6.81 -1.43 -18.72
CA LYS A 2 5.42 -1.35 -18.23
C LYS A 2 5.17 -2.67 -17.48
N ASP A 3 5.16 -2.65 -16.14
CA ASP A 3 4.86 -3.85 -15.35
C ASP A 3 3.47 -4.38 -15.71
N SER A 4 3.38 -5.45 -16.48
CA SER A 4 2.08 -6.00 -16.91
C SER A 4 1.53 -7.04 -15.93
N PHE A 5 2.34 -7.48 -14.97
CA PHE A 5 2.04 -8.55 -14.04
C PHE A 5 2.33 -8.13 -12.60
N CYS A 6 1.55 -8.67 -11.67
CA CYS A 6 1.69 -8.46 -10.24
C CYS A 6 3.05 -9.01 -9.76
N PRO A 7 3.83 -8.26 -8.98
CA PRO A 7 5.12 -8.73 -8.48
C PRO A 7 5.00 -9.83 -7.42
N LEU A 8 3.81 -10.04 -6.84
CA LEU A 8 3.58 -11.05 -5.80
C LEU A 8 2.94 -12.33 -6.34
N CYS A 9 1.88 -12.21 -7.15
CA CYS A 9 1.11 -13.36 -7.64
C CYS A 9 1.27 -13.64 -9.14
N TYR A 10 2.00 -12.79 -9.88
CA TYR A 10 2.23 -12.91 -11.32
C TYR A 10 0.97 -12.83 -12.21
N SER A 11 -0.21 -12.57 -11.65
CA SER A 11 -1.42 -12.31 -12.42
C SER A 11 -1.34 -11.00 -13.19
N ALA A 12 -2.10 -10.89 -14.28
CA ALA A 12 -2.14 -9.67 -15.08
C ALA A 12 -2.70 -8.50 -14.27
N LEU A 13 -2.07 -7.33 -14.42
CA LEU A 13 -2.54 -6.09 -13.81
C LEU A 13 -3.56 -5.40 -14.71
N GLU A 14 -4.60 -4.85 -14.11
CA GLU A 14 -5.55 -3.97 -14.78
C GLU A 14 -5.25 -2.50 -14.48
N VAL A 15 -5.81 -1.61 -15.30
CA VAL A 15 -5.74 -0.16 -15.06
C VAL A 15 -7.12 0.30 -14.63
N LYS A 16 -7.23 0.86 -13.43
CA LYS A 16 -8.48 1.44 -12.91
C LYS A 16 -8.24 2.78 -12.24
N GLU A 17 -9.32 3.48 -11.92
CA GLU A 17 -9.24 4.67 -11.08
C GLU A 17 -8.93 4.25 -9.64
N VAL A 18 -8.04 5.01 -9.00
CA VAL A 18 -7.61 4.76 -7.63
C VAL A 18 -7.54 6.06 -6.84
N THR A 19 -7.79 5.95 -5.54
CA THR A 19 -7.59 7.04 -4.56
C THR A 19 -6.10 7.23 -4.25
N PRO A 20 -5.70 8.29 -3.52
CA PRO A 20 -4.31 8.46 -3.10
C PRO A 20 -3.78 7.33 -2.21
N CYS A 21 -4.63 6.65 -1.41
CA CYS A 21 -4.20 5.57 -0.52
C CYS A 21 -3.64 4.41 -1.32
N MET A 22 -2.38 4.04 -1.06
CA MET A 22 -1.68 2.98 -1.79
C MET A 22 -2.19 1.58 -1.42
N GLU A 23 -2.69 1.41 -0.20
CA GLU A 23 -3.25 0.15 0.27
C GLU A 23 -4.69 -0.03 -0.25
N CYS A 24 -5.66 0.69 0.32
CA CYS A 24 -7.07 0.50 0.00
C CYS A 24 -7.55 1.21 -1.28
N GLY A 25 -6.74 2.08 -1.89
CA GLY A 25 -7.26 3.01 -2.89
C GLY A 25 -7.72 2.41 -4.20
N GLY A 26 -7.55 1.10 -4.42
CA GLY A 26 -8.15 0.37 -5.55
C GLY A 26 -9.45 -0.36 -5.21
N ASP A 27 -9.88 -0.36 -3.95
CA ASP A 27 -11.15 -0.91 -3.52
C ASP A 27 -12.31 0.02 -3.95
N ASP A 28 -13.42 -0.56 -4.40
CA ASP A 28 -14.55 0.21 -4.94
C ASP A 28 -15.36 0.89 -3.84
N PHE A 29 -15.47 0.29 -2.65
CA PHE A 29 -16.19 0.88 -1.52
C PHE A 29 -15.45 2.11 -0.98
N GLU A 30 -14.12 2.01 -0.85
CA GLU A 30 -13.27 3.11 -0.39
C GLU A 30 -13.24 4.28 -1.39
N GLN A 31 -13.45 4.01 -2.68
CA GLN A 31 -13.56 5.03 -3.71
C GLN A 31 -14.84 5.87 -3.63
N ASP A 32 -15.90 5.41 -2.96
CA ASP A 32 -17.11 6.21 -2.78
C ASP A 32 -16.93 7.28 -1.67
N HIS A 33 -16.07 7.00 -0.69
CA HIS A 33 -15.86 7.85 0.49
C HIS A 33 -14.50 8.59 0.52
N TYR A 34 -13.68 8.44 -0.52
CA TYR A 34 -12.30 8.94 -0.57
C TYR A 34 -12.12 10.43 -0.22
N LYS A 35 -13.10 11.28 -0.54
CA LYS A 35 -13.01 12.73 -0.28
C LYS A 35 -13.09 13.06 1.22
N GLU A 36 -13.72 12.19 2.01
CA GLU A 36 -13.89 12.36 3.46
C GLU A 36 -12.62 11.98 4.23
N HIS A 37 -11.74 11.18 3.63
CA HIS A 37 -10.51 10.73 4.25
C HIS A 37 -9.42 11.81 4.24
N LYS A 38 -8.53 11.73 5.23
CA LYS A 38 -7.24 12.44 5.21
C LYS A 38 -6.18 11.48 4.71
N TYR A 39 -5.19 12.00 3.99
CA TYR A 39 -4.11 11.22 3.44
C TYR A 39 -2.77 11.77 3.92
N ALA A 40 -1.84 10.87 4.24
CA ALA A 40 -0.49 11.23 4.63
C ALA A 40 0.53 10.30 3.98
N GLU A 41 1.71 10.86 3.68
CA GLU A 41 2.88 10.11 3.26
C GLU A 41 3.71 9.76 4.50
N TYR A 42 4.01 8.48 4.64
CA TYR A 42 4.83 7.92 5.69
C TYR A 42 6.06 7.26 5.09
N GLU A 43 7.17 7.33 5.80
CA GLU A 43 8.33 6.46 5.58
C GLU A 43 8.29 5.31 6.58
N LEU A 44 8.42 4.08 6.10
CA LEU A 44 8.36 2.85 6.87
C LEU A 44 9.14 1.74 6.15
N TYR A 45 9.62 0.75 6.90
CA TYR A 45 10.39 -0.43 6.47
C TYR A 45 11.42 -0.18 5.35
N PHE A 46 12.70 -0.21 5.71
CA PHE A 46 13.80 -0.07 4.75
C PHE A 46 13.78 1.26 3.97
N GLY A 47 13.25 2.32 4.59
CA GLY A 47 13.19 3.68 4.02
C GLY A 47 12.18 3.82 2.87
N GLN A 48 11.23 2.90 2.75
CA GLN A 48 10.20 2.98 1.72
C GLN A 48 9.10 3.97 2.12
N ARG A 49 8.36 4.43 1.12
CA ARG A 49 7.28 5.40 1.33
C ARG A 49 5.93 4.85 0.92
N LEU A 50 4.92 5.07 1.75
CA LEU A 50 3.52 4.81 1.44
C LEU A 50 2.69 6.06 1.68
N ILE A 51 1.69 6.24 0.82
CA ILE A 51 0.59 7.18 1.09
C ILE A 51 -0.58 6.35 1.61
N LEU A 52 -1.07 6.66 2.80
CA LEU A 52 -2.22 5.97 3.41
C LEU A 52 -3.32 6.97 3.74
N CYS A 53 -4.56 6.49 3.75
CA CYS A 53 -5.66 7.23 4.38
C CYS A 53 -5.59 7.08 5.91
N ASN A 54 -6.31 7.94 6.63
CA ASN A 54 -6.40 7.95 8.09
C ASN A 54 -7.11 6.73 8.72
N PHE A 55 -7.58 5.79 7.89
CA PHE A 55 -8.11 4.51 8.35
C PHE A 55 -7.03 3.43 8.21
N CYS A 56 -6.43 3.35 7.03
CA CYS A 56 -5.30 2.47 6.75
C CYS A 56 -4.10 2.73 7.66
N ASP A 57 -3.77 3.98 8.01
CA ASP A 57 -2.64 4.24 8.90
C ASP A 57 -2.84 3.71 10.33
N VAL A 58 -4.09 3.68 10.82
CA VAL A 58 -4.46 3.07 12.10
C VAL A 58 -4.51 1.55 11.98
N ASP A 59 -5.11 1.04 10.91
CA ASP A 59 -5.30 -0.41 10.72
C ASP A 59 -4.06 -1.14 10.21
N PHE A 60 -3.01 -0.42 9.77
CA PHE A 60 -1.81 -1.04 9.24
C PHE A 60 -1.13 -2.00 10.23
N GLY A 61 -1.28 -1.74 11.54
CA GLY A 61 -0.77 -2.63 12.58
C GLY A 61 -1.48 -3.99 12.66
N SER A 62 -2.59 -4.17 11.95
CA SER A 62 -3.35 -5.41 11.86
C SER A 62 -2.79 -6.40 10.84
N PHE A 63 -1.86 -5.98 9.96
CA PHE A 63 -1.22 -6.89 9.01
C PHE A 63 -0.40 -7.97 9.72
N ASP A 64 -0.48 -9.20 9.21
CA ASP A 64 0.47 -10.24 9.59
C ASP A 64 1.89 -9.83 9.13
N PRO A 65 2.88 -9.70 10.04
CA PRO A 65 4.25 -9.34 9.68
C PRO A 65 4.86 -10.22 8.58
N THR A 66 4.46 -11.50 8.54
CA THR A 66 4.93 -12.46 7.54
C THR A 66 4.48 -12.09 6.13
N TYR A 67 3.41 -11.30 5.99
CA TYR A 67 2.98 -10.75 4.70
C TYR A 67 4.08 -9.87 4.07
N PHE A 68 4.82 -9.12 4.90
CA PHE A 68 5.97 -8.30 4.47
C PHE A 68 7.30 -9.08 4.48
N GLY A 69 7.26 -10.38 4.74
CA GLY A 69 8.45 -11.24 4.81
C GLY A 69 9.17 -11.22 6.16
N PHE A 70 8.62 -10.58 7.20
CA PHE A 70 9.23 -10.64 8.53
C PHE A 70 9.09 -12.04 9.15
N PRO A 71 10.00 -12.43 10.06
CA PRO A 71 9.86 -13.67 10.82
C PRO A 71 8.57 -13.70 11.65
N PRO A 72 7.95 -14.88 11.86
CA PRO A 72 6.81 -15.03 12.75
C PRO A 72 7.08 -14.46 14.15
N GLY A 73 6.12 -13.70 14.70
CA GLY A 73 6.24 -13.08 16.02
C GLY A 73 6.95 -11.71 16.03
N THR A 74 7.42 -11.22 14.88
CA THR A 74 7.86 -9.83 14.73
C THR A 74 6.68 -8.90 15.03
N LYS A 75 6.89 -7.85 15.83
CA LYS A 75 5.87 -6.81 16.00
C LYS A 75 6.11 -5.74 14.96
N VAL A 76 5.11 -5.51 14.12
CA VAL A 76 5.07 -4.41 13.15
C VAL A 76 3.88 -3.53 13.48
N GLY A 77 4.00 -2.21 13.34
CA GLY A 77 2.87 -1.33 13.57
C GLY A 77 3.21 0.15 13.46
N ILE A 78 2.32 1.00 13.98
CA ILE A 78 2.43 2.47 13.85
C ILE A 78 3.72 3.06 14.42
N GLY A 79 4.39 2.35 15.34
CA GLY A 79 5.69 2.77 15.87
C GLY A 79 6.80 2.81 14.81
N ASP A 80 6.61 2.10 13.68
CA ASP A 80 7.55 2.06 12.56
C ASP A 80 7.33 3.19 11.55
N PHE A 81 6.30 4.02 11.76
CA PHE A 81 5.86 5.03 10.81
C PHE A 81 6.52 6.36 11.11
N HIS A 82 7.27 6.87 10.13
CA HIS A 82 7.79 8.23 10.16
C HIS A 82 6.93 9.12 9.26
N PHE A 83 6.15 10.02 9.87
CA PHE A 83 5.35 10.98 9.12
C PHE A 83 6.24 11.91 8.28
N ILE A 84 5.95 12.00 6.98
CA ILE A 84 6.66 12.88 6.04
C ILE A 84 5.86 14.15 5.78
N ARG A 85 4.60 14.01 5.35
CA ARG A 85 3.70 15.14 5.06
C ARG A 85 2.25 14.71 4.89
N GLU A 86 1.34 15.67 5.01
CA GLU A 86 -0.05 15.51 4.58
C GLU A 86 -0.16 15.61 3.04
N ILE A 87 -1.08 14.84 2.45
CA ILE A 87 -1.41 14.87 1.03
C ILE A 87 -2.74 15.60 0.85
N SER A 88 -2.68 16.81 0.32
CA SER A 88 -3.85 17.66 0.08
C SER A 88 -4.59 17.33 -1.23
N ASP A 89 -3.87 16.78 -2.20
CA ASP A 89 -4.44 16.37 -3.49
C ASP A 89 -5.11 15.01 -3.34
N LYS A 90 -6.45 15.02 -3.45
CA LYS A 90 -7.30 13.83 -3.34
C LYS A 90 -7.74 13.29 -4.68
N GLU A 91 -7.32 13.88 -5.80
CA GLU A 91 -7.85 13.53 -7.12
C GLU A 91 -7.63 12.06 -7.46
N LEU A 92 -8.65 11.43 -8.04
CA LEU A 92 -8.56 10.07 -8.55
C LEU A 92 -7.59 10.03 -9.73
N ARG A 93 -6.85 8.92 -9.84
CA ARG A 93 -5.84 8.74 -10.89
C ARG A 93 -5.97 7.35 -11.47
N LYS A 94 -5.56 7.19 -12.73
CA LYS A 94 -5.41 5.86 -13.32
C LYS A 94 -4.10 5.23 -12.83
N ASP A 95 -4.19 4.07 -12.23
CA ASP A 95 -3.04 3.30 -11.77
C ASP A 95 -3.28 1.80 -12.01
N LYS A 96 -2.23 1.00 -11.79
CA LYS A 96 -2.32 -0.44 -11.89
C LYS A 96 -2.82 -1.07 -10.60
N TYR A 97 -3.69 -2.04 -10.76
CA TYR A 97 -4.30 -2.80 -9.69
C TYR A 97 -4.23 -4.30 -9.99
N CYS A 98 -4.03 -5.11 -8.96
CA CYS A 98 -4.09 -6.56 -9.09
C CYS A 98 -5.43 -7.08 -8.58
N PRO A 99 -6.29 -7.63 -9.45
CA PRO A 99 -7.60 -8.14 -9.03
C PRO A 99 -7.49 -9.35 -8.10
N GLU A 100 -6.41 -10.15 -8.22
CA GLU A 100 -6.19 -11.32 -7.38
C GLU A 100 -5.64 -10.98 -5.99
N CYS A 101 -4.80 -9.94 -5.89
CA CYS A 101 -4.25 -9.52 -4.60
C CYS A 101 -5.13 -8.51 -3.88
N GLY A 102 -6.02 -7.82 -4.59
CA GLY A 102 -6.87 -6.80 -4.00
C GLY A 102 -6.19 -5.44 -3.79
N TYR A 103 -4.96 -5.23 -4.30
CA TYR A 103 -4.15 -4.04 -3.99
C TYR A 103 -3.61 -3.33 -5.23
N ARG A 104 -3.29 -2.04 -5.05
CA ARG A 104 -2.59 -1.22 -6.05
C ARG A 104 -1.14 -1.69 -6.23
N LEU A 105 -0.59 -1.48 -7.43
CA LEU A 105 0.79 -1.83 -7.75
C LEU A 105 1.82 -1.16 -6.83
N SER A 106 1.56 0.07 -6.39
CA SER A 106 2.46 0.78 -5.45
C SER A 106 2.63 0.02 -4.13
N PHE A 107 1.53 -0.49 -3.56
CA PHE A 107 1.58 -1.29 -2.34
C PHE A 107 2.18 -2.67 -2.58
N LEU A 108 1.86 -3.30 -3.71
CA LEU A 108 2.44 -4.61 -4.05
C LEU A 108 3.97 -4.54 -4.24
N LYS A 109 4.48 -3.44 -4.82
CA LYS A 109 5.93 -3.17 -4.91
C LYS A 109 6.56 -2.92 -3.55
N PHE A 110 5.83 -2.25 -2.67
CA PHE A 110 6.27 -2.04 -1.30
C PHE A 110 6.46 -3.39 -0.57
N VAL A 111 5.46 -4.26 -0.67
CA VAL A 111 5.50 -5.62 -0.09
C VAL A 111 6.62 -6.46 -0.72
N GLU A 112 6.75 -6.46 -2.05
CA GLU A 112 7.81 -7.19 -2.74
C GLU A 112 9.21 -6.74 -2.28
N THR A 113 9.40 -5.44 -2.12
CA THR A 113 10.67 -4.90 -1.61
C THR A 113 10.89 -5.31 -0.15
N CYS A 114 9.87 -5.26 0.71
CA CYS A 114 10.00 -5.73 2.09
C CYS A 114 10.41 -7.21 2.15
N LYS A 115 9.79 -8.06 1.33
CA LYS A 115 10.13 -9.49 1.25
C LYS A 115 11.59 -9.68 0.83
N ARG A 116 12.01 -8.99 -0.24
CA ARG A 116 13.40 -9.07 -0.73
C ARG A 116 14.41 -8.58 0.30
N GLU A 117 14.12 -7.53 1.06
CA GLU A 117 15.05 -7.03 2.09
C GLU A 117 15.11 -7.93 3.33
N ASN A 118 14.01 -8.60 3.69
CA ASN A 118 13.98 -9.56 4.80
C ASN A 118 14.55 -10.95 4.45
N GLU A 119 14.63 -11.30 3.16
CA GLU A 119 15.26 -12.55 2.68
C GLU A 119 16.80 -12.45 2.54
N LYS A 120 17.38 -11.26 2.71
CA LYS A 120 18.84 -11.04 2.70
C LYS A 120 19.49 -11.43 4.03
#